data_AF-A0A7R9MXI9-F1
#
_entry.id   AF-A0A7R9MXI9-F1
#
_cell.length_a   1.000
_cell.length_b   1.000
_cell.length_c   1.000
_cell.angle_alpha   90.00
_cell.angle_beta   90.00
_cell.angle_gamma   90.00
#
_symmetry.space_group_name_H-M   'P 1'
#
loop_
_entity.id
_entity.type
_entity.pdbx_description
1 polymer ?
#
loop_
_entity_poly.entity_id
_entity_poly.type
_entity_poly.pdbx_seq_one_letter_code
_entity_poly.pdbx_strand_id
1 'polypeptide(L)'
;MKLILLTLALVCLVGAHRHIPKEEVEKEFKSFKDKFTVEYDTAEEDAKRLAIFDENYRGIVAHNEDADQGFNSHRLRVNPFADLTNEEFNAQMKGYR
;
A
#
# COMPACT_ATOMS: atom_id res chain seq x y z
N MET A 1 -15.06 20.61 35.70
CA MET A 1 -15.31 20.72 34.25
C MET A 1 -14.03 20.71 33.39
N LYS A 2 -12.94 20.05 33.82
CA LYS A 2 -11.70 19.89 33.02
C LYS A 2 -11.31 18.43 32.77
N LEU A 3 -12.08 17.46 33.31
CA LEU A 3 -11.82 16.02 33.19
C LEU A 3 -12.65 15.34 32.10
N ILE A 4 -13.64 16.02 31.53
CA ILE A 4 -14.50 15.47 30.46
C ILE A 4 -13.86 15.68 29.07
N LEU A 5 -12.92 16.61 28.93
CA LEU A 5 -12.26 16.91 27.65
C LEU A 5 -11.12 15.94 27.31
N LEU A 6 -10.58 15.20 28.28
CA LEU A 6 -9.46 14.28 28.06
C LEU A 6 -9.90 12.90 27.56
N THR A 7 -11.15 12.50 27.77
CA THR A 7 -11.66 11.19 27.30
C THR A 7 -12.09 11.22 25.83
N LEU A 8 -12.43 12.40 25.29
CA LEU A 8 -12.84 12.53 23.87
C LEU A 8 -11.65 12.43 22.90
N ALA A 9 -10.43 12.67 23.36
CA ALA A 9 -9.23 12.58 22.53
C ALA A 9 -8.72 11.14 22.34
N LEU A 10 -9.10 10.21 23.21
CA LEU A 10 -8.64 8.82 23.15
C LEU A 10 -9.46 7.97 22.16
N VAL A 11 -10.66 8.43 21.78
CA VAL A 11 -11.56 7.69 20.87
C VAL A 11 -11.18 7.90 19.38
N CYS A 12 -10.37 8.90 19.05
CA CYS A 12 -10.03 9.22 17.66
C CYS A 12 -8.76 8.50 17.12
N LEU A 13 -8.03 7.75 17.93
CA LEU A 13 -6.75 7.13 17.50
C LEU A 13 -6.90 5.76 16.84
N VAL A 14 -8.10 5.18 16.83
CA VAL A 14 -8.37 3.96 16.07
C VAL A 14 -8.95 4.37 14.73
N GLY A 15 -8.08 4.90 13.85
CA GLY A 15 -8.42 5.05 12.45
C GLY A 15 -8.95 3.70 11.94
N ALA A 16 -10.21 3.68 11.52
CA ALA A 16 -10.83 2.47 10.99
C ALA A 16 -10.02 2.05 9.76
N HIS A 17 -9.16 1.04 9.90
CA HIS A 17 -8.43 0.51 8.76
C HIS A 17 -9.45 0.02 7.74
N ARG A 18 -9.43 0.58 6.54
CA ARG A 18 -10.32 0.14 5.48
C ARG A 18 -10.09 -1.33 5.19
N HIS A 19 -11.15 -2.12 5.26
CA HIS A 19 -11.13 -3.50 4.80
C HIS A 19 -11.09 -3.51 3.27
N ILE A 20 -9.93 -3.85 2.70
CA ILE A 20 -9.78 -4.06 1.25
C ILE A 20 -10.02 -5.55 0.95
N PRO A 21 -11.08 -5.91 0.23
CA PRO A 21 -11.38 -7.29 -0.13
C PRO A 21 -10.37 -7.82 -1.16
N LYS A 22 -10.16 -9.14 -1.19
CA LYS A 22 -9.17 -9.79 -2.05
C LYS A 22 -9.43 -9.52 -3.54
N GLU A 23 -10.69 -9.46 -3.93
CA GLU A 23 -11.15 -9.22 -5.30
C GLU A 23 -10.76 -7.81 -5.80
N GLU A 24 -10.74 -6.82 -4.90
CA GLU A 24 -10.27 -5.47 -5.24
C GLU A 24 -8.77 -5.50 -5.55
N VAL A 25 -7.98 -6.19 -4.72
CA VAL A 25 -6.53 -6.30 -4.90
C VAL A 25 -6.19 -7.04 -6.19
N GLU A 26 -6.87 -8.16 -6.48
CA GLU A 26 -6.67 -8.91 -7.72
C GLU A 26 -6.99 -8.07 -8.96
N LYS A 27 -8.06 -7.25 -8.89
CA LYS A 27 -8.41 -6.31 -9.96
C LYS A 27 -7.36 -5.22 -10.15
N GLU A 28 -6.84 -4.65 -9.06
CA GLU A 28 -5.80 -3.62 -9.10
C GLU A 28 -4.46 -4.19 -9.56
N PHE A 29 -4.13 -5.42 -9.18
CA PHE A 29 -2.95 -6.13 -9.68
C PHE A 29 -3.04 -6.39 -11.18
N LYS A 30 -4.22 -6.80 -11.69
CA LYS A 30 -4.45 -6.91 -13.13
C LYS A 30 -4.24 -5.56 -13.83
N SER A 31 -4.77 -4.49 -13.26
CA SER A 31 -4.62 -3.14 -13.82
C SER A 31 -3.17 -2.66 -13.79
N PHE A 32 -2.40 -3.03 -12.75
CA PHE A 32 -0.96 -2.80 -12.64
C PHE A 32 -0.20 -3.51 -13.76
N LYS A 33 -0.45 -4.82 -13.95
CA LYS A 33 0.17 -5.61 -15.03
C LYS A 33 -0.13 -5.03 -16.40
N ASP A 34 -1.39 -4.70 -16.67
CA ASP A 34 -1.83 -4.10 -17.93
C ASP A 34 -1.15 -2.72 -18.15
N LYS A 35 -1.06 -1.89 -17.10
CA LYS A 35 -0.51 -0.53 -17.20
C LYS A 35 1.01 -0.49 -17.40
N PHE A 36 1.74 -1.40 -16.75
CA PHE A 36 3.21 -1.42 -16.79
C PHE A 36 3.76 -2.54 -17.68
N THR A 37 2.88 -3.25 -18.41
CA THR A 37 3.24 -4.35 -19.32
C THR A 37 4.08 -5.41 -18.60
N VAL A 38 3.64 -5.80 -17.42
CA VAL A 38 4.33 -6.79 -16.59
C VAL A 38 3.78 -8.18 -16.89
N GLU A 39 4.67 -9.11 -17.20
CA GLU A 39 4.38 -10.52 -17.42
C GLU A 39 5.34 -11.36 -16.57
N TYR A 40 4.84 -12.46 -16.01
CA TYR A 40 5.64 -13.40 -15.22
C TYR A 40 5.63 -14.77 -15.87
N ASP A 41 6.78 -15.43 -15.90
CA ASP A 41 6.99 -16.68 -16.64
C ASP A 41 6.26 -17.88 -16.03
N THR A 42 5.96 -17.83 -14.73
CA THR A 42 5.34 -18.95 -14.00
C THR A 42 4.19 -18.49 -13.12
N ALA A 43 3.26 -19.41 -12.85
CA ALA A 43 2.14 -19.16 -11.95
C ALA A 43 2.62 -18.93 -10.51
N GLU A 44 3.73 -19.59 -10.11
CA GLU A 44 4.35 -19.41 -8.81
C GLU A 44 4.91 -17.99 -8.64
N GLU A 45 5.55 -17.42 -9.67
CA GLU A 45 6.04 -16.04 -9.62
C GLU A 45 4.88 -15.04 -9.67
N ASP A 46 3.85 -15.27 -10.50
CA ASP A 46 2.65 -14.41 -10.52
C ASP A 46 1.97 -14.37 -9.14
N ALA A 47 1.84 -15.52 -8.47
CA ALA A 47 1.28 -15.61 -7.13
C ALA A 47 2.16 -14.91 -6.07
N LYS A 48 3.48 -15.08 -6.15
CA LYS A 48 4.44 -14.36 -5.28
C LYS A 48 4.30 -12.84 -5.47
N ARG A 49 4.23 -12.38 -6.71
CA ARG A 49 4.16 -10.96 -7.07
C ARG A 49 2.82 -10.34 -6.68
N LEU A 50 1.73 -11.09 -6.82
CA LEU A 50 0.43 -10.69 -6.27
C LEU A 50 0.48 -10.49 -4.76
N ALA A 51 1.14 -11.40 -4.01
CA ALA A 51 1.24 -11.28 -2.56
C ALA A 51 2.03 -10.02 -2.14
N ILE A 52 3.15 -9.74 -2.82
CA ILE A 52 3.94 -8.52 -2.58
C ILE A 52 3.13 -7.26 -2.95
N PHE A 53 2.45 -7.30 -4.10
CA PHE A 53 1.59 -6.21 -4.54
C PHE A 53 0.44 -5.94 -3.56
N ASP A 54 -0.17 -6.98 -2.98
CA ASP A 54 -1.23 -6.84 -1.97
C ASP A 54 -0.74 -6.03 -0.76
N GLU A 55 0.41 -6.41 -0.20
CA GLU A 55 1.03 -5.70 0.92
C GLU A 55 1.29 -4.22 0.58
N ASN A 56 1.93 -3.97 -0.57
CA ASN A 56 2.23 -2.61 -1.02
C ASN A 56 0.97 -1.79 -1.32
N TYR A 57 -0.06 -2.39 -1.93
CA TYR A 57 -1.32 -1.73 -2.26
C TYR A 57 -2.08 -1.33 -0.99
N ARG A 58 -2.18 -2.22 0.00
CA ARG A 58 -2.77 -1.91 1.31
C ARG A 58 -2.01 -0.80 2.01
N GLY A 59 -0.67 -0.82 1.96
CA GLY A 59 0.16 0.26 2.49
C GLY A 59 -0.10 1.61 1.82
N ILE A 60 -0.24 1.63 0.49
CA ILE A 60 -0.60 2.83 -0.28
C ILE A 60 -1.96 3.37 0.15
N VAL A 61 -2.97 2.50 0.29
CA VAL A 61 -4.31 2.92 0.70
C VAL A 61 -4.31 3.49 2.12
N ALA A 62 -3.70 2.79 3.08
CA ALA A 62 -3.61 3.25 4.46
C ALA A 62 -2.88 4.61 4.56
N HIS A 63 -1.73 4.77 3.90
CA HIS A 63 -1.01 6.05 3.86
C HIS A 63 -1.87 7.19 3.30
N ASN A 64 -2.63 6.89 2.25
CA ASN A 64 -3.48 7.88 1.59
C ASN A 64 -4.71 8.26 2.41
N GLU A 65 -5.26 7.34 3.20
CA GLU A 65 -6.31 7.59 4.20
C GLU A 65 -5.80 8.48 5.34
N ASP A 66 -4.57 8.24 5.79
CA ASP A 66 -3.88 9.12 6.75
C ASP A 66 -3.62 10.51 6.16
N ALA A 67 -3.27 10.59 4.87
CA ALA A 67 -3.13 11.87 4.17
C ALA A 67 -4.47 12.63 4.06
N ASP A 68 -5.58 11.92 3.83
CA ASP A 68 -6.93 12.53 3.81
C ASP A 68 -7.35 13.09 5.18
N GLN A 69 -6.80 12.54 6.26
CA GLN A 69 -6.97 13.04 7.63
C GLN A 69 -5.95 14.12 8.02
N GLY A 70 -5.00 14.45 7.13
CA GLY A 70 -3.96 15.45 7.37
C GLY A 70 -2.76 14.96 8.18
N PHE A 71 -2.65 13.65 8.45
CA PHE A 71 -1.47 13.06 9.12
C PHE A 71 -0.26 12.95 8.20
N ASN A 72 -0.49 12.84 6.89
CA ASN A 72 0.55 12.84 5.86
C ASN A 72 0.38 14.03 4.90
N SER A 73 1.49 14.67 4.53
CA SER A 73 1.51 15.81 3.61
C SER A 73 1.56 15.44 2.13
N HIS A 74 1.65 14.14 1.82
CA HIS A 74 1.79 13.63 0.46
C HIS A 74 1.03 12.32 0.29
N ARG A 75 0.78 11.95 -0.97
CA ARG A 75 0.07 10.71 -1.34
C ARG A 75 0.99 9.76 -2.09
N LEU A 76 0.73 8.47 -1.92
CA LEU A 76 1.38 7.40 -2.67
C LEU A 76 0.49 6.93 -3.82
N ARG A 77 1.10 6.28 -4.81
CA ARG A 77 0.42 5.70 -5.96
C ARG A 77 1.10 4.39 -6.34
N VAL A 78 0.32 3.44 -6.84
CA VAL A 78 0.81 2.28 -7.58
C VAL A 78 1.73 2.72 -8.72
N ASN A 79 2.96 2.22 -8.70
CA ASN A 79 4.03 2.56 -9.63
C ASN A 79 4.71 1.26 -10.12
N PRO A 80 5.67 1.31 -11.06
CA PRO A 80 6.31 0.10 -11.62
C PRO A 80 7.01 -0.82 -10.61
N PHE A 81 7.23 -0.37 -9.38
CA PHE A 81 7.92 -1.11 -8.32
C PHE A 81 6.94 -1.69 -7.28
N ALA A 82 5.63 -1.59 -7.52
CA ALA A 82 4.60 -1.97 -6.56
C ALA A 82 4.55 -3.48 -6.27
N ASP A 83 5.18 -4.32 -7.07
CA ASP A 83 5.31 -5.77 -6.90
C ASP A 83 6.69 -6.21 -6.37
N LEU A 84 7.52 -5.26 -5.95
CA LEU A 84 8.84 -5.51 -5.39
C LEU A 84 8.82 -5.41 -3.86
N THR A 85 9.62 -6.25 -3.21
CA THR A 85 9.96 -6.03 -1.80
C THR A 85 10.92 -4.84 -1.67
N ASN A 86 11.05 -4.29 -0.46
CA ASN A 86 12.05 -3.26 -0.18
C ASN A 86 13.48 -3.76 -0.48
N GLU A 87 13.77 -5.04 -0.24
CA GLU A 87 15.08 -5.64 -0.54
C GLU A 87 15.33 -5.71 -2.05
N GLU A 88 14.34 -6.16 -2.83
CA GLU A 88 14.41 -6.21 -4.30
C GLU A 88 14.55 -4.80 -4.89
N PHE A 89 13.74 -3.84 -4.43
CA PHE A 89 13.83 -2.44 -4.85
C PHE A 89 15.22 -1.86 -4.55
N ASN A 90 15.71 -2.05 -3.32
CA ASN A 90 17.04 -1.57 -2.92
C ASN A 90 18.15 -2.25 -3.71
N ALA A 91 18.02 -3.54 -4.05
CA ALA A 91 19.01 -4.25 -4.86
C ALA A 91 19.09 -3.69 -6.30
N GLN A 92 17.95 -3.31 -6.89
CA GLN A 92 17.89 -2.70 -8.22
C GLN A 92 18.41 -1.25 -8.24
N MET A 93 18.18 -0.49 -7.16
CA MET A 93 18.43 0.95 -7.11
C MET A 93 19.81 1.35 -6.54
N LYS A 94 20.78 0.44 -6.41
CA LYS A 94 22.16 0.75 -5.96
C LYS A 94 23.00 1.48 -7.02
N GLY A 95 22.50 2.60 -7.52
CA GLY A 95 23.20 3.49 -8.44
C GLY A 95 24.06 4.57 -7.76
N TYR A 96 23.89 4.78 -6.45
CA TYR A 96 24.70 5.76 -5.70
C TYR A 96 25.96 5.10 -5.13
N ARG A 97 27.11 5.48 -5.68
CA ARG A 97 28.45 5.28 -5.12
C ARG A 97 29.00 6.63 -4.68
#